data_AF-A0A9D9IGX9-F1
#
_entry.id   AF-A0A9D9IGX9-F1
#
_cell.length_a   1.000
_cell.length_b   1.000
_cell.length_c   1.000
_cell.angle_alpha   90.00
_cell.angle_beta   90.00
_cell.angle_gamma   90.00
#
_symmetry.space_group_name_H-M   'P 1'
#
loop_
_entity.id
_entity.type
_entity.pdbx_description
1 polymer ?
#
loop_
_entity_poly.entity_id
_entity_poly.type
_entity_poly.pdbx_seq_one_letter_code
_entity_poly.pdbx_strand_id
1 'polypeptide(L)'
;METRTEKLQRIEIMGEVTKITIVEIGVNNTRTAYITVRTEVGEYRVTAPESGRTPDFDEIRPGTIVLVTGRLKQDGQIIAHNIEII
;
A
#
# COMPACT_ATOMS: atom_id res chain seq x y z
N MET A 1 -13.94 31.12 4.65
CA MET A 1 -12.93 30.24 4.03
C MET A 1 -13.15 28.86 4.60
N GLU A 2 -14.00 28.07 3.95
CA GLU A 2 -14.26 26.69 4.37
C GLU A 2 -13.12 25.81 3.86
N THR A 3 -12.32 25.28 4.78
CA THR A 3 -11.31 24.27 4.48
C THR A 3 -12.07 23.05 3.97
N ARG A 4 -12.05 22.85 2.66
CA ARG A 4 -12.61 21.66 2.02
C ARG A 4 -11.77 20.49 2.49
N THR A 5 -12.22 19.80 3.54
CA THR A 5 -11.61 18.56 3.99
C THR A 5 -11.78 17.56 2.86
N GLU A 6 -10.77 17.42 2.02
CA GLU A 6 -10.74 16.48 0.91
C GLU A 6 -10.98 15.09 1.48
N LYS A 7 -12.17 14.56 1.21
CA LYS A 7 -12.64 13.28 1.70
C LYS A 7 -11.83 12.20 0.96
N LEU A 8 -10.63 11.89 1.45
CA LEU A 8 -9.80 10.80 0.95
C LEU A 8 -10.66 9.54 0.88
N GLN A 9 -10.94 9.06 -0.33
CA GLN A 9 -11.78 7.89 -0.53
C GLN A 9 -11.03 6.66 -0.04
N ARG A 10 -11.68 5.87 0.83
CA ARG A 10 -11.21 4.53 1.16
C ARG A 10 -11.33 3.68 -0.11
N ILE A 11 -10.26 2.97 -0.44
CA ILE A 11 -10.20 2.04 -1.56
C ILE A 11 -9.76 0.67 -1.06
N GLU A 12 -10.24 -0.36 -1.74
CA GLU A 12 -9.84 -1.75 -1.58
C GLU A 12 -9.49 -2.29 -2.97
N ILE A 13 -8.29 -2.85 -3.12
CA ILE A 13 -7.84 -3.48 -4.37
C ILE A 13 -7.28 -4.85 -4.07
N MET A 14 -7.53 -5.80 -4.98
CA MET A 14 -6.91 -7.12 -4.96
C MET A 14 -6.09 -7.29 -6.23
N GLY A 15 -4.88 -7.82 -6.11
CA GLY A 15 -4.03 -8.04 -7.26
C GLY A 15 -2.69 -8.70 -6.93
N GLU A 16 -1.91 -8.90 -7.98
CA GLU A 16 -0.57 -9.47 -7.89
C GLU A 16 0.46 -8.37 -7.62
N VAL A 17 1.35 -8.59 -6.67
CA VAL A 17 2.52 -7.74 -6.48
C VAL A 17 3.49 -7.97 -7.63
N THR A 18 3.83 -6.92 -8.37
CA THR A 18 4.79 -6.99 -9.48
C THR A 18 6.16 -6.44 -9.10
N LYS A 19 6.21 -5.56 -8.11
CA LYS A 19 7.44 -4.95 -7.58
C LYS A 19 7.27 -4.62 -6.10
N ILE A 20 8.33 -4.83 -5.33
CA ILE A 20 8.42 -4.38 -3.94
C ILE A 20 9.79 -3.74 -3.71
N THR A 21 9.79 -2.62 -3.00
CA THR A 21 10.99 -2.00 -2.43
C THR A 21 10.72 -1.73 -0.97
N ILE A 22 11.54 -2.27 -0.07
CA ILE A 22 11.43 -2.04 1.37
C ILE A 22 12.52 -1.04 1.76
N VAL A 23 12.13 0.03 2.45
CA VAL A 23 13.04 1.03 3.00
C VAL A 23 12.86 1.06 4.51
N GLU A 24 13.96 0.95 5.24
CA GLU A 24 13.98 1.18 6.67
C GLU A 24 14.23 2.66 6.93
N ILE A 25 13.35 3.32 7.68
CA ILE A 25 13.43 4.76 7.93
C ILE A 25 13.53 5.02 9.44
N GLY A 26 14.72 5.42 9.89
CA GLY A 26 14.96 6.01 11.20
C GLY A 26 15.50 5.04 12.27
N VAL A 27 15.68 5.58 13.49
CA VAL A 27 16.30 4.91 14.66
C VAL A 27 15.42 3.85 15.34
N ASN A 28 14.17 3.68 14.90
CA ASN A 28 13.20 2.74 15.49
C ASN A 28 12.91 1.52 14.62
N ASN A 29 13.73 1.24 13.59
CA ASN A 29 13.54 0.14 12.64
C ASN A 29 12.16 0.14 11.95
N THR A 30 11.51 1.29 11.82
CA THR A 30 10.23 1.36 11.12
C THR A 30 10.45 1.14 9.63
N ARG A 31 9.90 0.05 9.10
CA ARG A 31 9.98 -0.26 7.67
C ARG A 31 8.82 0.40 6.93
N THR A 32 9.06 0.78 5.69
CA THR A 32 8.02 1.20 4.75
C THR A 32 8.23 0.44 3.46
N ALA A 33 7.20 -0.28 3.02
CA ALA A 33 7.20 -0.97 1.74
C ALA A 33 6.52 -0.11 0.66
N TYR A 34 7.18 0.00 -0.49
CA TYR A 34 6.63 0.53 -1.72
C TYR A 34 6.35 -0.65 -2.63
N ILE A 35 5.07 -0.98 -2.79
CA ILE A 35 4.59 -2.09 -3.60
C ILE A 35 3.88 -1.59 -4.85
N THR A 36 4.07 -2.30 -5.96
CA THR A 36 3.24 -2.14 -7.17
C THR A 36 2.33 -3.35 -7.26
N VAL A 37 1.02 -3.10 -7.29
CA VAL A 37 -0.01 -4.13 -7.37
C VAL A 37 -0.69 -4.04 -8.72
N ARG A 38 -0.61 -5.10 -9.52
CA ARG A 38 -1.31 -5.25 -10.79
C ARG A 38 -2.67 -5.90 -10.54
N THR A 39 -3.72 -5.22 -10.96
CA THR A 39 -5.10 -5.70 -10.95
C THR A 39 -5.59 -5.84 -12.38
N GLU A 40 -6.83 -6.30 -12.57
CA GLU A 40 -7.46 -6.38 -13.89
C GLU A 40 -7.69 -5.01 -14.54
N VAL A 41 -7.75 -3.94 -13.75
CA VAL A 41 -8.04 -2.57 -14.24
C VAL A 41 -6.78 -1.71 -14.40
N GLY A 42 -5.62 -2.17 -13.90
CA GLY A 42 -4.36 -1.44 -14.03
C GLY A 42 -3.36 -1.74 -12.92
N GLU A 43 -2.28 -0.95 -12.89
CA GLU A 43 -1.24 -1.04 -11.86
C GLU A 43 -1.35 0.11 -10.86
N TYR A 44 -1.30 -0.22 -9.57
CA TYR A 44 -1.41 0.72 -8.48
C TYR A 44 -0.10 0.77 -7.68
N ARG A 45 0.35 1.98 -7.38
CA ARG A 45 1.46 2.21 -6.47
C ARG A 45 0.92 2.31 -5.06
N VAL A 46 1.41 1.45 -4.19
CA VAL A 46 0.98 1.33 -2.81
C VAL A 46 2.16 1.64 -1.91
N THR A 47 1.96 2.55 -0.97
CA THR A 47 2.89 2.82 0.12
C THR A 47 2.30 2.22 1.39
N ALA A 48 3.02 1.29 1.98
CA ALA A 48 2.63 0.54 3.17
C ALA A 48 3.63 0.84 4.29
N PRO A 49 3.33 1.81 5.17
CA PRO A 49 4.10 1.94 6.41
C PRO A 49 3.84 0.72 7.29
N GLU A 50 4.85 0.25 8.05
CA GLU A 50 4.71 -0.82 9.07
C GLU A 50 3.78 -0.42 10.25
N SER A 51 3.08 0.71 10.13
CA SER A 51 1.98 1.07 11.01
C SER A 51 0.68 0.41 10.53
N GLY A 52 0.12 -0.51 11.30
CA GLY A 52 -1.18 -1.12 11.01
C GLY A 52 -1.13 -2.65 11.08
N ARG A 53 -2.05 -3.31 10.36
CA ARG A 53 -2.00 -4.76 10.12
C ARG A 53 -1.41 -4.99 8.73
N THR A 54 -0.11 -4.86 8.63
CA THR A 54 0.65 -5.27 7.45
C THR A 54 1.35 -6.60 7.79
N PRO A 55 1.40 -7.57 6.86
CA PRO A 55 2.19 -8.77 7.06
C PRO A 55 3.67 -8.37 7.13
N ASP A 56 4.53 -9.30 7.50
CA ASP A 56 5.95 -9.05 7.40
C ASP A 56 6.28 -8.76 5.92
N PHE A 57 6.94 -7.62 5.65
CA PHE A 57 7.25 -7.24 4.28
C PHE A 57 8.16 -8.25 3.58
N ASP A 58 8.92 -9.06 4.34
CA ASP A 58 9.75 -10.13 3.80
C ASP A 58 8.91 -11.31 3.23
N GLU A 59 7.63 -11.42 3.58
CA GLU A 59 6.69 -12.40 3.00
C GLU A 59 6.11 -11.93 1.66
N ILE A 60 6.16 -10.62 1.37
CA ILE A 60 5.65 -10.05 0.13
C ILE A 60 6.75 -10.05 -0.92
N ARG A 61 6.50 -10.70 -2.07
CA ARG A 61 7.42 -10.77 -3.20
C ARG A 61 6.67 -10.63 -4.53
N PRO A 62 7.37 -10.37 -5.65
CA PRO A 62 6.73 -10.44 -6.95
C PRO A 62 6.02 -11.78 -7.17
N GLY A 63 4.76 -11.75 -7.61
CA GLY A 63 3.88 -12.91 -7.73
C GLY A 63 2.97 -13.17 -6.52
N THR A 64 3.19 -12.50 -5.37
CA THR A 64 2.29 -12.62 -4.21
C THR A 64 0.96 -11.94 -4.52
N ILE A 65 -0.17 -12.62 -4.27
CA ILE A 65 -1.50 -12.02 -4.37
C ILE A 65 -1.81 -11.33 -3.03
N VAL A 66 -2.22 -10.07 -3.11
CA VAL A 66 -2.53 -9.26 -1.93
C VAL A 66 -3.88 -8.56 -2.06
N LEU A 67 -4.57 -8.42 -0.94
CA LEU A 67 -5.67 -7.48 -0.75
C LEU A 67 -5.14 -6.25 -0.02
N VAL A 68 -5.25 -5.08 -0.63
CA VAL A 68 -4.80 -3.80 -0.07
C VAL A 68 -6.01 -2.95 0.25
N THR A 69 -6.16 -2.57 1.52
CA THR A 69 -7.09 -1.51 1.93
C THR A 69 -6.32 -0.25 2.28
N GLY A 70 -6.73 0.88 1.70
CA GLY A 70 -6.03 2.14 1.91
C GLY A 70 -6.84 3.37 1.54
N ARG A 71 -6.12 4.48 1.38
CA ARG A 71 -6.65 5.75 0.84
C ARG A 71 -5.97 6.05 -0.48
N LEU A 72 -6.77 6.32 -1.51
CA LEU A 72 -6.27 6.81 -2.78
C LEU A 72 -5.96 8.30 -2.68
N LYS A 73 -4.72 8.68 -2.97
CA LYS A 73 -4.29 10.07 -3.13
C LYS A 73 -4.59 10.57 -4.54
N GLN A 74 -4.61 11.89 -4.70
CA GLN A 74 -4.85 12.54 -6.00
C GLN A 74 -3.83 12.18 -7.07
N ASP A 75 -2.61 11.80 -6.71
CA ASP A 75 -1.57 11.37 -7.64
C ASP A 75 -1.69 9.89 -8.08
N GLY A 76 -2.72 9.18 -7.59
CA GLY A 76 -2.96 7.77 -7.89
C GLY A 76 -2.22 6.79 -6.97
N GLN A 77 -1.42 7.29 -6.01
CA GLN A 77 -0.81 6.48 -4.96
C GLN A 77 -1.84 6.06 -3.90
N ILE A 78 -1.77 4.82 -3.45
CA ILE A 78 -2.54 4.31 -2.32
C ILE A 78 -1.65 4.33 -1.07
N ILE A 79 -2.13 4.92 0.02
CA ILE A 79 -1.54 4.71 1.35
C ILE A 79 -2.30 3.57 2.00
N ALA A 80 -1.64 2.42 2.15
CA ALA A 80 -2.24 1.24 2.76
C ALA A 80 -2.34 1.39 4.28
N HIS A 81 -3.46 0.95 4.84
CA HIS A 81 -3.64 0.75 6.27
C HIS A 81 -3.64 -0.74 6.64
N ASN A 82 -3.97 -1.60 5.68
CA ASN A 82 -4.03 -3.04 5.83
C ASN A 82 -3.60 -3.69 4.51
N ILE A 83 -2.80 -4.74 4.64
CA ILE A 83 -2.42 -5.61 3.53
C ILE A 83 -2.66 -7.03 4.02
N GLU A 84 -3.28 -7.86 3.19
CA GLU A 84 -3.49 -9.28 3.47
C GLU A 84 -2.91 -10.09 2.31
N ILE A 85 -2.13 -11.12 2.64
CA ILE A 85 -1.66 -12.11 1.67
C ILE A 85 -2.78 -13.15 1.51
N ILE A 86 -3.11 -13.49 0.27
CA ILE A 86 -4.18 -14.45 -0.09
C ILE A 86 -3.60 -15.81 -0.44
#